data_AF-A0AAE9EP86-F1
#
_entry.id   AF-A0AAE9EP86-F1
#
_cell.length_a   1.000
_cell.length_b   1.000
_cell.length_c   1.000
_cell.angle_alpha   90.00
_cell.angle_beta   90.00
_cell.angle_gamma   90.00
#
_symmetry.space_group_name_H-M   'P 1'
#
loop_
_entity.id
_entity.type
_entity.pdbx_description
1 polymer ?
#
loop_
_entity_poly.entity_id
_entity_poly.type
_entity_poly.pdbx_seq_one_letter_code
_entity_poly.pdbx_strand_id
1 'polypeptide(L)'
;MLSLLLIASSIIDSSFGQLPGPNDYPGRIGGRCGLFQFDCDPRARTPLCIPLAAVRDCTPDCPNMSDEWCGQGTILCDAGVGQHRCGKCVRPQDMVNLCLDRKWQHLCAYQGTYKCAKTMNCVFAKWLMDGKDDCGDSSDEDVCARGLVSCAGSEPTTTTVLEPVTSTEKPKEKKKKIILKDRCELGEFRCLDGECLDVSRVLDGHEDCSDASDENYCEMHDGVCNTAARCSFQRDVGAFGCGCPKGFVRNPTGICEIEENRMKI
;
A
#
# COMPACT_ATOMS: atom_id res chain seq x y z
N MET A 1 -30.99 38.78 -31.35
CA MET A 1 -31.81 37.65 -30.85
C MET A 1 -31.13 36.39 -31.33
N LEU A 2 -30.25 35.78 -30.51
CA LEU A 2 -30.59 34.71 -29.54
C LEU A 2 -31.25 33.51 -30.25
N SER A 3 -30.78 32.28 -30.09
CA SER A 3 -30.20 31.71 -28.85
C SER A 3 -28.93 30.89 -29.04
N LEU A 4 -28.01 30.98 -28.06
CA LEU A 4 -27.11 29.87 -27.73
C LEU A 4 -27.98 28.72 -27.20
N LEU A 5 -27.94 27.55 -27.84
CA LEU A 5 -28.26 26.30 -27.17
C LEU A 5 -27.01 25.82 -26.45
N LEU A 6 -26.87 26.23 -25.18
CA LEU A 6 -25.95 25.60 -24.24
C LEU A 6 -26.37 24.14 -24.10
N ILE A 7 -25.69 23.25 -24.81
CA ILE A 7 -25.75 21.82 -24.54
C ILE A 7 -25.07 21.66 -23.18
N ALA A 8 -25.86 21.57 -22.12
CA ALA A 8 -25.35 21.20 -20.81
C ALA A 8 -24.83 19.76 -20.95
N SER A 9 -23.51 19.63 -21.09
CA SER A 9 -22.82 18.37 -20.87
C SER A 9 -23.09 17.96 -19.43
N SER A 10 -24.17 17.21 -19.22
CA SER A 10 -24.44 16.53 -17.97
C SER A 10 -23.21 15.68 -17.68
N ILE A 11 -22.45 16.10 -16.66
CA ILE A 11 -21.36 15.32 -16.10
C ILE A 11 -22.03 14.06 -15.57
N ILE A 12 -21.98 12.99 -16.37
CA ILE A 12 -22.37 11.66 -15.91
C ILE A 12 -21.30 11.28 -14.90
N ASP A 13 -21.68 11.37 -13.63
CA ASP A 13 -20.87 10.93 -12.51
C ASP A 13 -20.52 9.45 -12.74
N SER A 14 -19.26 9.20 -13.12
CA SER A 14 -18.77 7.88 -13.51
C SER A 14 -18.52 6.96 -12.31
N SER A 15 -19.15 7.26 -11.17
CA SER A 15 -19.11 6.48 -9.94
C SER A 15 -19.99 5.23 -10.00
N PHE A 16 -20.88 5.09 -10.99
CA PHE A 16 -21.49 3.80 -11.31
C PHE A 16 -20.50 2.95 -12.08
N GLY A 17 -19.92 1.95 -11.40
CA GLY A 17 -19.11 0.92 -12.05
C GLY A 17 -19.88 0.25 -13.20
N GLN A 18 -19.17 -0.08 -14.28
CA GLN A 18 -19.79 -0.69 -15.45
C GLN A 18 -20.49 -2.00 -15.07
N LEU A 19 -21.78 -2.12 -15.40
CA LEU A 19 -22.58 -3.31 -15.09
C LEU A 19 -21.91 -4.60 -15.60
N PRO A 20 -21.91 -5.69 -14.81
CA PRO A 20 -21.22 -6.92 -15.16
C PRO A 20 -21.81 -7.57 -16.42
N GLY A 21 -20.94 -8.06 -17.29
CA GLY A 21 -21.29 -8.68 -18.56
C GLY A 21 -21.30 -10.22 -18.52
N PRO A 22 -21.78 -10.87 -19.60
CA PRO A 22 -21.77 -12.32 -19.73
C PRO A 22 -20.40 -13.00 -19.57
N ASN A 23 -19.32 -12.29 -19.88
CA ASN A 23 -17.95 -12.79 -19.74
C ASN A 23 -17.46 -12.77 -18.29
N ASP A 24 -17.99 -11.88 -17.44
CA ASP A 24 -17.61 -11.78 -16.04
C ASP A 24 -18.28 -12.90 -15.22
N TYR A 25 -19.51 -13.28 -15.57
CA TYR A 25 -20.21 -14.41 -14.95
C TYR A 25 -20.80 -15.40 -15.98
N PRO A 26 -19.96 -16.22 -16.64
CA PRO A 26 -20.40 -17.14 -17.67
C PRO A 26 -21.45 -18.15 -17.18
N GLY A 27 -22.50 -18.34 -17.97
CA GLY A 27 -23.63 -19.22 -17.63
C GLY A 27 -24.60 -18.65 -16.58
N ARG A 28 -24.28 -17.52 -15.96
CA ARG A 28 -25.17 -16.83 -14.99
C ARG A 28 -25.85 -15.59 -15.58
N ILE A 29 -25.15 -14.85 -16.43
CA ILE A 29 -25.69 -13.67 -17.14
C ILE A 29 -25.96 -14.05 -18.61
N GLY A 30 -27.14 -13.69 -19.13
CA GLY A 30 -27.57 -14.04 -20.49
C GLY A 30 -27.90 -15.52 -20.70
N GLY A 31 -28.05 -16.28 -19.61
CA GLY A 31 -28.38 -17.71 -19.61
C GLY A 31 -29.88 -17.98 -19.50
N ARG A 32 -30.29 -18.61 -18.38
CA ARG A 32 -31.68 -19.05 -18.15
C ARG A 32 -32.60 -17.94 -17.60
N CYS A 33 -32.02 -16.83 -17.16
CA CYS A 33 -32.72 -15.64 -16.70
C CYS A 33 -32.98 -14.64 -17.84
N GLY A 34 -33.84 -13.65 -17.60
CA GLY A 34 -34.17 -12.62 -18.58
C GLY A 34 -33.00 -11.66 -18.89
N LEU A 35 -33.25 -10.74 -19.81
CA LEU A 35 -32.31 -9.64 -20.08
C LEU A 35 -32.06 -8.82 -18.82
N PHE A 36 -30.80 -8.45 -18.58
CA PHE A 36 -30.35 -7.72 -17.38
C PHE A 36 -30.64 -8.44 -16.04
N GLN A 37 -30.60 -9.78 -16.03
CA GLN A 37 -30.70 -10.61 -14.83
C GLN A 37 -29.49 -11.56 -14.65
N PHE A 38 -29.28 -11.98 -13.40
CA PHE A 38 -28.24 -12.92 -12.96
C PHE A 38 -28.87 -14.17 -12.34
N ASP A 39 -28.42 -15.36 -12.76
CA ASP A 39 -28.81 -16.65 -12.19
C ASP A 39 -27.98 -16.97 -10.93
N CYS A 40 -28.64 -16.97 -9.76
CA CYS A 40 -28.03 -17.29 -8.48
C CYS A 40 -27.49 -18.72 -8.40
N ASP A 41 -28.06 -19.69 -9.12
CA ASP A 41 -27.46 -21.04 -9.18
C ASP A 41 -27.75 -21.72 -10.53
N PRO A 42 -26.79 -21.69 -11.48
CA PRO A 42 -26.94 -22.34 -12.78
C PRO A 42 -27.12 -23.86 -12.69
N ARG A 43 -26.87 -24.49 -11.52
CA ARG A 43 -27.10 -25.93 -11.27
C ARG A 43 -28.48 -26.23 -10.68
N ALA A 44 -29.20 -25.23 -10.16
CA ALA A 44 -30.55 -25.42 -9.64
C ALA A 44 -31.53 -25.84 -10.75
N ARG A 45 -32.54 -26.64 -10.40
CA ARG A 45 -33.57 -27.13 -11.34
C ARG A 45 -34.45 -26.01 -11.88
N THR A 46 -34.68 -24.98 -11.08
CA THR A 46 -35.41 -23.75 -11.42
C THR A 46 -34.46 -22.58 -11.20
N PRO A 47 -34.27 -21.68 -12.17
CA PRO A 47 -33.38 -20.52 -11.99
C PRO A 47 -33.98 -19.56 -10.97
N LEU A 48 -33.13 -19.02 -10.09
CA LEU A 48 -33.46 -17.89 -9.24
C LEU A 48 -32.74 -16.67 -9.80
N CYS A 49 -33.51 -15.70 -10.27
CA CYS A 49 -33.01 -14.57 -11.05
C CYS A 49 -33.12 -13.27 -10.26
N ILE A 50 -32.01 -12.56 -10.09
CA ILE A 50 -31.96 -11.21 -9.51
C ILE A 50 -31.58 -10.17 -10.60
N PRO A 51 -31.85 -8.87 -10.40
CA PRO A 51 -31.37 -7.82 -11.32
C PRO A 51 -29.84 -7.73 -11.34
N LEU A 52 -29.22 -7.34 -12.47
CA LEU A 52 -27.76 -7.12 -12.51
C LEU A 52 -27.26 -6.03 -11.56
N ALA A 53 -28.13 -5.11 -11.13
CA ALA A 53 -27.80 -4.06 -10.15
C ALA A 53 -27.61 -4.59 -8.71
N ALA A 54 -28.10 -5.80 -8.43
CA ALA A 54 -27.91 -6.52 -7.16
C ALA A 54 -26.69 -7.46 -7.18
N VAL A 55 -25.88 -7.42 -8.25
CA VAL A 55 -24.62 -8.17 -8.30
C VAL A 55 -23.51 -7.24 -7.82
N ARG A 56 -22.80 -7.66 -6.76
CA ARG A 56 -21.69 -6.91 -6.14
C ARG A 56 -22.09 -5.57 -5.51
N ASP A 57 -23.29 -5.49 -4.93
CA ASP A 57 -23.80 -4.29 -4.24
C ASP A 57 -23.54 -4.27 -2.71
N CYS A 58 -22.83 -5.28 -2.19
CA CYS A 58 -22.60 -5.59 -0.78
C CYS A 58 -23.79 -6.22 -0.02
N THR A 59 -24.91 -6.55 -0.69
CA THR A 59 -26.11 -7.15 -0.11
C THR A 59 -26.30 -8.57 -0.63
N PRO A 60 -26.41 -9.60 0.25
CA PRO A 60 -26.71 -10.96 -0.21
C PRO A 60 -28.20 -11.12 -0.60
N ASP A 61 -28.51 -10.88 -1.87
CA ASP A 61 -29.83 -11.12 -2.47
C ASP A 61 -30.00 -12.57 -2.97
N CYS A 62 -28.91 -13.24 -3.34
CA CYS A 62 -28.89 -14.67 -3.59
C CYS A 62 -28.76 -15.47 -2.27
N PRO A 63 -29.57 -16.53 -2.04
CA PRO A 63 -29.48 -17.39 -0.84
C PRO A 63 -28.13 -18.12 -0.66
N ASN A 64 -27.30 -18.16 -1.70
CA ASN A 64 -25.95 -18.74 -1.68
C ASN A 64 -24.83 -17.67 -1.76
N MET A 65 -25.17 -16.39 -1.66
CA MET A 65 -24.26 -15.23 -1.73
C MET A 65 -23.43 -15.12 -3.02
N SER A 66 -23.83 -15.80 -4.11
CA SER A 66 -23.02 -15.88 -5.34
C SER A 66 -23.07 -14.64 -6.23
N ASP A 67 -24.02 -13.75 -5.98
CA ASP A 67 -24.10 -12.35 -6.39
C ASP A 67 -22.97 -11.48 -5.81
N GLU A 68 -22.57 -11.76 -4.57
CA GLU A 68 -21.50 -11.05 -3.88
C GLU A 68 -20.10 -11.63 -4.13
N TRP A 69 -19.99 -12.67 -4.95
CA TRP A 69 -18.71 -13.28 -5.32
C TRP A 69 -18.12 -12.63 -6.57
N CYS A 70 -16.80 -12.60 -6.65
CA CYS A 70 -16.12 -12.09 -7.84
C CYS A 70 -16.29 -12.99 -9.06
N GLY A 71 -16.43 -12.37 -10.22
CA GLY A 71 -16.54 -13.02 -11.52
C GLY A 71 -15.28 -13.77 -11.98
N GLN A 72 -15.42 -14.53 -13.05
CA GLN A 72 -14.37 -15.39 -13.61
C GLN A 72 -13.10 -14.59 -13.94
N GLY A 73 -11.94 -15.11 -13.52
CA GLY A 73 -10.65 -14.48 -13.77
C GLY A 73 -10.36 -13.24 -12.91
N THR A 74 -11.20 -12.95 -11.92
CA THR A 74 -10.96 -11.91 -10.91
C THR A 74 -10.86 -12.50 -9.50
N ILE A 75 -10.24 -11.75 -8.59
CA ILE A 75 -10.01 -12.11 -7.20
C ILE A 75 -10.46 -10.97 -6.30
N LEU A 76 -11.12 -11.33 -5.20
CA LEU A 76 -11.60 -10.37 -4.20
C LEU A 76 -10.43 -9.83 -3.37
N CYS A 77 -10.42 -8.53 -3.11
CA CYS A 77 -9.53 -7.86 -2.15
C CYS A 77 -10.24 -6.72 -1.43
N ASP A 78 -9.57 -6.10 -0.47
CA ASP A 78 -10.07 -4.99 0.36
C ASP A 78 -11.33 -5.32 1.17
N ALA A 79 -11.72 -6.59 1.30
CA ALA A 79 -12.97 -7.00 1.98
C ALA A 79 -13.01 -6.60 3.47
N GLY A 80 -11.84 -6.46 4.10
CA GLY A 80 -11.69 -5.98 5.48
C GLY A 80 -11.18 -4.53 5.61
N VAL A 81 -11.07 -3.78 4.50
CA VAL A 81 -10.35 -2.49 4.44
C VAL A 81 -11.31 -1.34 4.15
N GLY A 82 -11.34 -0.35 5.05
CA GLY A 82 -12.18 0.85 4.91
C GLY A 82 -13.67 0.63 5.21
N GLN A 83 -14.53 1.49 4.66
CA GLN A 83 -15.96 1.54 5.01
C GLN A 83 -16.86 0.57 4.21
N HIS A 84 -16.40 0.04 3.08
CA HIS A 84 -17.18 -0.85 2.20
C HIS A 84 -16.75 -2.32 2.36
N ARG A 85 -17.46 -3.03 3.24
CA ARG A 85 -17.09 -4.38 3.76
C ARG A 85 -17.21 -5.54 2.76
N CYS A 86 -17.56 -5.30 1.50
CA CYS A 86 -17.64 -6.35 0.47
C CYS A 86 -16.48 -6.31 -0.55
N GLY A 87 -15.47 -5.45 -0.33
CA GLY A 87 -14.24 -5.43 -1.12
C GLY A 87 -14.40 -5.07 -2.61
N LYS A 88 -13.36 -5.34 -3.40
CA LYS A 88 -13.27 -5.08 -4.84
C LYS A 88 -12.80 -6.34 -5.58
N CYS A 89 -13.32 -6.53 -6.79
CA CYS A 89 -12.87 -7.60 -7.68
C CYS A 89 -11.83 -7.05 -8.66
N VAL A 90 -10.61 -7.58 -8.63
CA VAL A 90 -9.52 -7.18 -9.55
C VAL A 90 -8.98 -8.37 -10.31
N ARG A 91 -8.28 -8.16 -11.42
CA ARG A 91 -7.55 -9.24 -12.10
C ARG A 91 -6.25 -9.56 -11.34
N PRO A 92 -5.77 -10.82 -11.36
CA PRO A 92 -4.53 -11.22 -10.68
C PRO A 92 -3.30 -10.39 -11.05
N GLN A 93 -3.21 -9.92 -12.30
CA GLN A 93 -2.12 -9.07 -12.79
C GLN A 93 -2.12 -7.66 -12.14
N ASP A 94 -3.29 -7.12 -11.82
CA ASP A 94 -3.48 -5.76 -11.31
C ASP A 94 -3.48 -5.71 -9.77
N MET A 95 -3.40 -6.88 -9.13
CA MET A 95 -3.38 -7.11 -7.68
C MET A 95 -2.47 -6.16 -6.92
N VAL A 96 -1.23 -6.00 -7.37
CA VAL A 96 -0.17 -5.28 -6.64
C VAL A 96 -0.47 -3.79 -6.54
N ASN A 97 -1.24 -3.24 -7.50
CA ASN A 97 -1.53 -1.81 -7.58
C ASN A 97 -2.91 -1.46 -7.03
N LEU A 98 -3.87 -2.38 -7.07
CA LEU A 98 -5.29 -2.10 -6.79
C LEU A 98 -5.81 -2.64 -5.46
N CYS A 99 -5.13 -3.59 -4.83
CA CYS A 99 -5.56 -4.20 -3.56
C CYS A 99 -4.68 -3.72 -2.41
N LEU A 100 -5.26 -3.00 -1.46
CA LEU A 100 -4.56 -2.53 -0.27
C LEU A 100 -4.20 -3.69 0.65
N ASP A 101 -5.10 -4.65 0.88
CA ASP A 101 -4.89 -5.79 1.78
C ASP A 101 -3.82 -6.82 1.35
N ARG A 102 -3.27 -6.69 0.13
CA ARG A 102 -2.20 -7.57 -0.40
C ARG A 102 -1.08 -6.83 -1.14
N LYS A 103 -1.11 -5.50 -1.22
CA LYS A 103 -0.16 -4.64 -1.94
C LYS A 103 1.30 -5.04 -1.70
N TRP A 104 1.62 -5.26 -0.43
CA TRP A 104 2.94 -5.55 0.10
C TRP A 104 3.12 -7.02 0.52
N GLN A 105 2.23 -7.92 0.11
CA GLN A 105 2.30 -9.35 0.45
C GLN A 105 3.63 -10.01 0.04
N HIS A 106 4.22 -9.56 -1.06
CA HIS A 106 5.52 -10.06 -1.53
C HIS A 106 6.68 -9.73 -0.58
N LEU A 107 6.53 -8.71 0.28
CA LEU A 107 7.56 -8.34 1.25
C LEU A 107 7.72 -9.38 2.38
N CYS A 108 6.71 -10.21 2.64
CA CYS A 108 6.75 -11.27 3.64
C CYS A 108 7.82 -12.36 3.37
N ALA A 109 8.46 -12.34 2.19
CA ALA A 109 9.59 -13.20 1.86
C ALA A 109 10.94 -12.67 2.37
N TYR A 110 11.06 -11.38 2.74
CA TYR A 110 12.30 -10.77 3.22
C TYR A 110 12.37 -10.74 4.74
N GLN A 111 13.57 -10.99 5.27
CA GLN A 111 13.83 -10.87 6.71
C GLN A 111 13.88 -9.40 7.13
N GLY A 112 13.49 -9.11 8.38
CA GLY A 112 13.35 -7.73 8.88
C GLY A 112 12.04 -7.03 8.47
N THR A 113 11.11 -7.75 7.84
CA THR A 113 9.74 -7.25 7.58
C THR A 113 8.77 -7.70 8.66
N TYR A 114 7.76 -6.87 8.93
CA TYR A 114 6.75 -7.07 9.97
C TYR A 114 5.42 -7.42 9.31
N LYS A 115 4.82 -8.56 9.71
CA LYS A 115 3.53 -8.99 9.17
C LYS A 115 2.38 -8.22 9.81
N CYS A 116 1.52 -7.64 8.98
CA CYS A 116 0.33 -6.91 9.42
C CYS A 116 -0.68 -7.82 10.16
N ALA A 117 -1.52 -7.24 11.03
CA ALA A 117 -2.33 -8.02 11.96
C ALA A 117 -3.50 -8.76 11.28
N LYS A 118 -4.19 -8.14 10.30
CA LYS A 118 -5.36 -8.71 9.61
C LYS A 118 -5.13 -8.92 8.11
N THR A 119 -4.34 -8.06 7.47
CA THR A 119 -4.08 -8.13 6.02
C THR A 119 -2.97 -9.13 5.68
N MET A 120 -2.77 -9.41 4.39
CA MET A 120 -1.69 -10.28 3.92
C MET A 120 -0.36 -9.56 3.71
N ASN A 121 -0.29 -8.28 4.04
CA ASN A 121 0.89 -7.45 3.87
C ASN A 121 1.97 -7.78 4.90
N CYS A 122 3.22 -7.55 4.50
CA CYS A 122 4.30 -7.27 5.43
C CYS A 122 4.90 -5.91 5.08
N VAL A 123 5.34 -5.18 6.09
CA VAL A 123 5.86 -3.80 5.98
C VAL A 123 7.30 -3.74 6.48
N PHE A 124 8.08 -2.76 6.02
CA PHE A 124 9.42 -2.51 6.55
C PHE A 124 9.36 -1.77 7.89
N ALA A 125 10.43 -1.85 8.69
CA ALA A 125 10.54 -1.11 9.95
C ALA A 125 10.26 0.40 9.81
N LYS A 126 10.67 1.01 8.68
CA LYS A 126 10.48 2.43 8.38
C LYS A 126 9.02 2.84 8.05
N TRP A 127 8.12 1.88 7.90
CA TRP A 127 6.69 2.09 7.66
C TRP A 127 5.87 1.85 8.94
N LEU A 128 6.52 1.68 10.09
CA LEU A 128 5.85 1.59 11.39
C LEU A 128 5.75 3.00 11.99
N MET A 129 4.55 3.43 12.35
CA MET A 129 4.27 4.77 12.91
C MET A 129 4.75 5.92 11.99
N ASP A 130 4.55 5.77 10.68
CA ASP A 130 4.98 6.74 9.66
C ASP A 130 3.86 7.73 9.25
N GLY A 131 2.66 7.56 9.78
CA GLY A 131 1.48 8.38 9.48
C GLY A 131 0.61 7.84 8.35
N LYS A 132 0.88 6.62 7.84
CA LYS A 132 0.16 6.01 6.72
C LYS A 132 -0.27 4.58 7.06
N ASP A 133 -1.41 4.19 6.50
CA ASP A 133 -1.90 2.81 6.56
C ASP A 133 -1.32 2.01 5.37
N ASP A 134 -0.04 1.65 5.45
CA ASP A 134 0.63 0.76 4.50
C ASP A 134 0.20 -0.71 4.72
N CYS A 135 -0.17 -1.08 5.94
CA CYS A 135 -0.75 -2.39 6.23
C CYS A 135 -2.14 -2.59 5.59
N GLY A 136 -2.90 -1.53 5.31
CA GLY A 136 -4.31 -1.59 4.90
C GLY A 136 -5.29 -1.92 6.04
N ASP A 137 -4.82 -2.00 7.28
CA ASP A 137 -5.66 -2.16 8.47
C ASP A 137 -5.26 -1.27 9.64
N SER A 138 -4.25 -0.41 9.47
CA SER A 138 -3.65 0.52 10.43
C SER A 138 -2.94 -0.15 11.61
N SER A 139 -2.36 -1.34 11.42
CA SER A 139 -1.61 -2.07 12.47
C SER A 139 -0.13 -1.71 12.54
N ASP A 140 0.41 -1.15 11.47
CA ASP A 140 1.67 -0.42 11.37
C ASP A 140 1.66 0.89 12.17
N GLU A 141 0.53 1.58 12.21
CA GLU A 141 0.38 2.88 12.91
C GLU A 141 0.19 2.75 14.43
N ASP A 142 -0.28 1.59 14.91
CA ASP A 142 -0.33 1.25 16.34
C ASP A 142 0.27 -0.14 16.57
N VAL A 143 1.59 -0.22 16.38
CA VAL A 143 2.40 -1.44 16.42
C VAL A 143 2.19 -2.24 17.72
N CYS A 144 1.97 -1.53 18.83
CA CYS A 144 1.85 -2.10 20.17
C CYS A 144 0.43 -2.60 20.47
N ALA A 145 -0.61 -1.78 20.29
CA ALA A 145 -1.97 -2.22 20.60
C ALA A 145 -2.48 -3.27 19.60
N ARG A 146 -1.86 -3.34 18.41
CA ARG A 146 -2.25 -4.26 17.33
C ARG A 146 -1.30 -5.43 17.13
N GLY A 147 -0.26 -5.53 17.98
CA GLY A 147 0.55 -6.74 18.14
C GLY A 147 1.51 -7.06 17.01
N LEU A 148 1.93 -6.07 16.20
CA LEU A 148 3.02 -6.25 15.23
C LEU A 148 4.37 -6.42 15.92
N VAL A 149 4.55 -5.76 17.07
CA VAL A 149 5.75 -5.82 17.90
C VAL A 149 5.35 -6.03 19.35
N SER A 150 6.08 -6.89 20.05
CA SER A 150 5.88 -7.15 21.47
C SER A 150 6.46 -6.00 22.30
N CYS A 151 5.69 -4.93 22.45
CA CYS A 151 6.06 -3.78 23.27
C CYS A 151 6.00 -4.16 24.76
N ALA A 152 7.16 -4.29 25.42
CA ALA A 152 7.22 -4.29 26.89
C ALA A 152 6.73 -2.91 27.36
N GLY A 153 5.59 -2.89 28.06
CA GLY A 153 4.74 -1.70 28.11
C GLY A 153 5.37 -0.48 28.79
N SER A 154 5.15 0.68 28.17
CA SER A 154 5.09 1.97 28.86
C SER A 154 3.67 2.51 28.74
N GLU A 155 2.97 2.62 29.87
CA GLU A 155 1.82 3.52 29.95
C GLU A 155 2.29 4.97 29.74
N PRO A 156 1.44 5.85 29.17
CA PRO A 156 1.82 7.23 28.91
C PRO A 156 1.85 8.05 30.21
N THR A 157 3.02 8.11 30.86
CA THR A 157 3.24 9.03 32.00
C THR A 157 3.08 10.48 31.53
N THR A 158 1.91 11.03 31.83
CA THR A 158 1.61 12.46 31.68
C THR A 158 2.25 13.24 32.83
N THR A 159 2.54 14.54 32.62
CA THR A 159 3.13 15.49 33.60
C THR A 159 4.66 15.29 33.77
N THR A 160 5.52 16.32 33.77
CA THR A 160 5.34 17.66 34.36
C THR A 160 6.16 18.75 33.65
N VAL A 161 5.59 19.95 33.54
CA VAL A 161 6.29 21.18 33.09
C VAL A 161 7.24 21.68 34.18
N LEU A 162 8.53 21.81 33.88
CA LEU A 162 9.47 22.68 34.60
C LEU A 162 10.60 23.18 33.67
N GLU A 163 10.41 24.37 33.10
CA GLU A 163 11.51 25.34 32.91
C GLU A 163 11.78 26.05 34.27
N PRO A 164 12.85 26.86 34.48
CA PRO A 164 13.86 27.35 33.53
C PRO A 164 15.34 27.30 34.00
N VAL A 165 16.29 27.52 33.08
CA VAL A 165 17.52 28.30 33.38
C VAL A 165 17.88 29.20 32.20
N THR A 166 18.08 30.48 32.51
CA THR A 166 18.43 31.56 31.57
C THR A 166 19.93 31.62 31.29
N SER A 167 20.34 31.96 30.06
CA SER A 167 21.37 33.01 29.81
C SER A 167 21.53 33.41 28.32
N THR A 168 21.33 34.72 28.09
CA THR A 168 22.04 35.61 27.13
C THR A 168 21.99 35.40 25.60
N GLU A 169 21.70 36.50 24.90
CA GLU A 169 21.66 36.68 23.43
C GLU A 169 23.07 36.93 22.83
N LYS A 170 23.37 37.07 21.52
CA LYS A 170 22.69 37.27 20.20
C LYS A 170 23.78 36.99 19.10
N PRO A 171 23.60 37.15 17.76
CA PRO A 171 22.41 37.48 16.96
C PRO A 171 22.17 36.64 15.67
N LYS A 172 20.87 36.53 15.28
CA LYS A 172 20.34 36.52 13.91
C LYS A 172 21.15 35.80 12.80
N GLU A 173 20.80 34.54 12.56
CA GLU A 173 20.61 34.08 11.18
C GLU A 173 19.14 33.71 10.96
N LYS A 174 18.65 33.91 9.74
CA LYS A 174 17.21 33.82 9.45
C LYS A 174 16.78 32.36 9.55
N LYS A 175 15.98 32.01 10.56
CA LYS A 175 15.25 30.73 10.59
C LYS A 175 14.43 30.61 9.31
N LYS A 176 14.98 29.93 8.31
CA LYS A 176 14.23 29.40 7.16
C LYS A 176 13.13 28.57 7.81
N LYS A 177 11.88 28.88 7.49
CA LYS A 177 10.72 28.18 8.07
C LYS A 177 10.83 26.73 7.64
N ILE A 178 11.35 25.87 8.51
CA ILE A 178 11.39 24.42 8.29
C ILE A 178 9.94 23.99 8.31
N ILE A 179 9.34 23.95 7.12
CA ILE A 179 8.16 23.15 6.90
C ILE A 179 8.70 21.73 6.94
N LEU A 180 8.56 21.10 8.11
CA LEU A 180 8.70 19.65 8.24
C LEU A 180 7.75 19.05 7.21
N LYS A 181 8.31 18.55 6.11
CA LYS A 181 7.59 17.78 5.10
C LYS A 181 7.43 16.43 5.76
N ASP A 182 6.36 16.24 6.56
CA ASP A 182 6.11 15.03 7.37
C ASP A 182 6.10 13.71 6.55
N ARG A 183 6.20 13.79 5.22
CA ARG A 183 6.15 12.69 4.27
C ARG A 183 7.06 12.99 3.08
N CYS A 184 7.98 12.08 2.79
CA CYS A 184 8.69 12.07 1.51
C CYS A 184 7.77 11.55 0.39
N GLU A 185 8.02 11.98 -0.84
CA GLU A 185 7.28 11.62 -2.05
C GLU A 185 7.70 10.23 -2.59
N LEU A 186 6.94 9.71 -3.57
CA LEU A 186 7.31 8.46 -4.24
C LEU A 186 8.59 8.69 -5.05
N GLY A 187 9.64 7.91 -4.76
CA GLY A 187 10.98 8.15 -5.33
C GLY A 187 11.87 9.07 -4.49
N GLU A 188 11.45 9.42 -3.26
CA GLU A 188 12.32 10.02 -2.24
C GLU A 188 12.69 8.98 -1.15
N PHE A 189 13.95 9.01 -0.70
CA PHE A 189 14.45 8.38 0.53
C PHE A 189 14.28 9.34 1.71
N ARG A 190 14.16 8.80 2.93
CA ARG A 190 14.06 9.58 4.17
C ARG A 190 15.26 9.28 5.07
N CYS A 191 16.06 10.29 5.35
CA CYS A 191 17.15 10.27 6.33
C CYS A 191 16.60 9.97 7.75
N LEU A 192 17.43 9.47 8.67
CA LEU A 192 16.99 9.22 10.06
C LEU A 192 16.69 10.53 10.82
N ASP A 193 17.36 11.62 10.47
CA ASP A 193 17.08 13.00 10.90
C ASP A 193 15.72 13.55 10.39
N GLY A 194 15.15 12.90 9.38
CA GLY A 194 13.86 13.21 8.78
C GLY A 194 13.88 14.04 7.50
N GLU A 195 15.04 14.44 6.96
CA GLU A 195 15.16 15.04 5.63
C GLU A 195 14.78 14.05 4.52
N CYS A 196 14.29 14.57 3.38
CA CYS A 196 13.89 13.79 2.22
C CYS A 196 14.85 14.07 1.05
N LEU A 197 15.47 13.02 0.53
CA LEU A 197 16.40 13.06 -0.61
C LEU A 197 15.80 12.29 -1.80
N ASP A 198 16.19 12.62 -3.02
CA ASP A 198 15.86 11.81 -4.20
C ASP A 198 16.61 10.45 -4.14
N VAL A 199 15.99 9.34 -4.57
CA VAL A 199 16.65 8.01 -4.57
C VAL A 199 17.90 7.89 -5.46
N SER A 200 18.26 8.92 -6.22
CA SER A 200 19.55 9.04 -6.91
C SER A 200 20.71 9.46 -6.01
N ARG A 201 20.44 10.03 -4.83
CA ARG A 201 21.41 10.51 -3.83
C ARG A 201 21.55 9.56 -2.64
N VAL A 202 21.52 8.25 -2.92
CA VAL A 202 21.60 7.22 -1.89
C VAL A 202 22.57 6.17 -2.37
N LEU A 203 23.65 5.97 -1.61
CA LEU A 203 24.84 5.22 -2.00
C LEU A 203 25.49 5.81 -3.27
N ASP A 204 25.57 7.15 -3.34
CA ASP A 204 26.16 7.91 -4.45
C ASP A 204 27.60 8.39 -4.18
N GLY A 205 28.06 8.28 -2.93
CA GLY A 205 29.40 8.69 -2.47
C GLY A 205 29.46 10.07 -1.80
N HIS A 206 28.33 10.74 -1.61
CA HIS A 206 28.23 12.03 -0.91
C HIS A 206 27.29 11.95 0.30
N GLU A 207 27.70 12.51 1.43
CA GLU A 207 26.84 12.70 2.60
C GLU A 207 25.88 13.88 2.34
N ASP A 208 24.70 13.60 1.79
CA ASP A 208 23.61 14.55 1.53
C ASP A 208 22.64 14.63 2.74
N CYS A 209 22.49 13.58 3.56
CA CYS A 209 21.78 13.63 4.84
C CYS A 209 22.64 14.30 5.94
N SER A 210 22.03 15.03 6.89
CA SER A 210 22.81 15.65 8.00
C SER A 210 23.32 14.62 9.03
N ASP A 211 22.81 13.39 8.98
CA ASP A 211 23.26 12.22 9.75
C ASP A 211 24.06 11.19 8.92
N ALA A 212 24.30 11.49 7.63
CA ALA A 212 24.92 10.61 6.63
C ALA A 212 24.23 9.23 6.43
N SER A 213 22.96 9.10 6.82
CA SER A 213 22.18 7.85 6.73
C SER A 213 21.75 7.44 5.31
N ASP A 214 22.04 8.26 4.31
CA ASP A 214 22.04 7.95 2.89
C ASP A 214 23.22 7.05 2.46
N GLU A 215 24.40 7.28 3.04
CA GLU A 215 25.61 6.53 2.69
C GLU A 215 25.93 5.41 3.70
N ASN A 216 25.71 5.65 5.00
CA ASN A 216 26.17 4.76 6.07
C ASN A 216 25.08 3.85 6.69
N TYR A 217 23.84 3.86 6.18
CA TYR A 217 22.70 3.13 6.76
C TYR A 217 23.02 1.67 7.10
N CYS A 218 23.65 0.97 6.14
CA CYS A 218 23.99 -0.43 6.28
C CYS A 218 25.10 -0.69 7.30
N GLU A 219 25.96 0.30 7.58
CA GLU A 219 26.98 0.21 8.64
C GLU A 219 26.35 0.44 10.01
N MET A 220 25.44 1.41 10.14
CA MET A 220 24.65 1.63 11.37
C MET A 220 23.80 0.42 11.74
N HIS A 221 23.41 -0.42 10.76
CA HIS A 221 22.50 -1.55 10.92
C HIS A 221 23.09 -2.92 10.52
N ASP A 222 24.42 -3.08 10.48
CA ASP A 222 25.10 -4.30 9.96
C ASP A 222 24.70 -5.60 10.70
N GLY A 223 24.23 -5.49 11.95
CA GLY A 223 23.73 -6.63 12.74
C GLY A 223 22.26 -7.02 12.52
N VAL A 224 21.48 -6.26 11.75
CA VAL A 224 20.03 -6.53 11.53
C VAL A 224 19.80 -7.58 10.44
N CYS A 225 20.67 -7.61 9.43
CA CYS A 225 20.57 -8.49 8.27
C CYS A 225 21.49 -9.71 8.39
N ASN A 226 21.08 -10.85 7.83
CA ASN A 226 21.94 -12.04 7.79
C ASN A 226 22.93 -12.01 6.60
N THR A 227 23.95 -12.86 6.63
CA THR A 227 25.02 -12.91 5.61
C THR A 227 24.56 -13.33 4.21
N ALA A 228 23.44 -14.04 4.09
CA ALA A 228 22.81 -14.43 2.82
C ALA A 228 21.85 -13.36 2.26
N ALA A 229 21.42 -12.41 3.08
CA ALA A 229 20.49 -11.33 2.74
C ALA A 229 21.04 -9.98 3.25
N ARG A 230 22.24 -9.62 2.78
CA ARG A 230 22.95 -8.40 3.20
C ARG A 230 22.10 -7.14 3.01
N CYS A 231 22.33 -6.12 3.84
CA CYS A 231 21.69 -4.81 3.70
C CYS A 231 21.90 -4.23 2.28
N SER A 232 20.81 -3.74 1.69
CA SER A 232 20.75 -3.21 0.33
C SER A 232 19.61 -2.21 0.14
N PHE A 233 19.79 -1.26 -0.79
CA PHE A 233 18.85 -0.19 -1.08
C PHE A 233 17.98 -0.51 -2.32
N GLN A 234 16.66 -0.42 -2.18
CA GLN A 234 15.69 -0.57 -3.27
C GLN A 234 15.19 0.80 -3.74
N ARG A 235 15.59 1.20 -4.96
CA ARG A 235 15.21 2.49 -5.55
C ARG A 235 13.69 2.65 -5.72
N ASP A 236 12.98 1.59 -6.12
CA ASP A 236 11.52 1.61 -6.31
C ASP A 236 10.72 1.87 -5.02
N VAL A 237 11.34 1.66 -3.86
CA VAL A 237 10.71 1.71 -2.52
C VAL A 237 11.32 2.84 -1.67
N GLY A 238 12.39 3.49 -2.15
CA GLY A 238 13.19 4.47 -1.40
C GLY A 238 13.64 3.92 -0.05
N ALA A 239 14.11 2.67 0.00
CA ALA A 239 14.23 1.90 1.24
C ALA A 239 15.52 1.07 1.31
N PHE A 240 16.16 1.05 2.47
CA PHE A 240 17.07 -0.02 2.84
C PHE A 240 16.30 -1.23 3.39
N GLY A 241 16.80 -2.43 3.09
CA GLY A 241 16.26 -3.71 3.56
C GLY A 241 17.27 -4.85 3.43
N CYS A 242 16.91 -6.04 3.92
CA CYS A 242 17.79 -7.21 3.88
C CYS A 242 17.61 -8.01 2.57
N GLY A 243 18.55 -7.86 1.64
CA GLY A 243 18.55 -8.49 0.33
C GLY A 243 17.69 -7.77 -0.72
N CYS A 244 17.84 -8.18 -1.97
CA CYS A 244 17.14 -7.58 -3.11
C CYS A 244 15.89 -8.35 -3.55
N PRO A 245 14.90 -7.69 -4.17
CA PRO A 245 13.71 -8.33 -4.71
C PRO A 245 14.00 -9.35 -5.81
N LYS A 246 13.05 -10.28 -6.03
CA LYS A 246 13.22 -11.34 -7.02
C LYS A 246 13.34 -10.76 -8.44
N GLY A 247 14.51 -10.94 -9.06
CA GLY A 247 14.85 -10.37 -10.37
C GLY A 247 15.86 -9.21 -10.30
N PHE A 248 16.17 -8.75 -9.09
CA PHE A 248 17.19 -7.75 -8.80
C PHE A 248 18.38 -8.41 -8.10
N VAL A 249 19.56 -7.84 -8.30
CA VAL A 249 20.83 -8.28 -7.70
C VAL A 249 21.45 -7.07 -6.98
N ARG A 250 22.04 -7.31 -5.81
CA ARG A 250 22.77 -6.27 -5.07
C ARG A 250 24.07 -5.97 -5.80
N ASN A 251 24.23 -4.74 -6.27
CA ASN A 251 25.47 -4.26 -6.86
C ASN A 251 26.57 -4.08 -5.76
N PRO A 252 27.81 -3.70 -6.10
CA PRO A 252 28.87 -3.47 -5.11
C PRO A 252 28.53 -2.39 -4.07
N THR A 253 27.97 -1.24 -4.48
CA THR A 253 27.63 -0.12 -3.57
C THR A 253 26.53 -0.50 -2.58
N GLY A 254 25.62 -1.40 -2.98
CA GLY A 254 24.52 -1.91 -2.18
C GLY A 254 23.15 -1.62 -2.73
N ILE A 255 23.05 -1.02 -3.91
CA ILE A 255 21.79 -0.79 -4.60
C ILE A 255 21.31 -2.08 -5.28
N CYS A 256 20.01 -2.32 -5.25
CA CYS A 256 19.37 -3.41 -5.96
C CYS A 256 19.04 -3.01 -7.40
N GLU A 257 19.65 -3.69 -8.37
CA GLU A 257 19.55 -3.39 -9.80
C GLU A 257 19.07 -4.62 -10.57
N ILE A 258 18.45 -4.43 -11.73
CA ILE A 258 17.98 -5.54 -12.58
C ILE A 258 19.19 -6.29 -13.15
N GLU A 259 19.16 -7.62 -13.10
CA GLU A 259 20.21 -8.46 -13.69
C GLU A 259 20.19 -8.39 -15.23
N GLU A 260 20.99 -7.49 -15.83
CA GLU A 260 21.07 -7.25 -17.29
C GLU A 260 21.31 -8.53 -18.11
N ASN A 261 21.91 -9.55 -17.51
CA ASN A 261 22.17 -10.84 -18.15
C ASN A 261 20.90 -11.70 -18.44
N ARG A 262 19.68 -11.23 -18.11
CA ARG A 262 18.43 -11.89 -18.51
C ARG A 262 17.76 -11.32 -19.77
N MET A 263 18.33 -10.28 -20.40
CA MET A 263 17.86 -9.77 -21.71
C MET A 263 18.64 -10.31 -22.93
N LYS A 264 19.34 -11.44 -22.77
CA LYS A 264 19.96 -12.19 -23.88
C LYS A 264 19.22 -13.51 -24.12
N ILE A 265 18.05 -13.42 -24.74
CA ILE A 265 17.30 -14.52 -25.36
C ILE A 265 16.90 -14.06 -26.76
#